data_AF-A0A672T5W5-F1
#
_entry.id   AF-A0A672T5W5-F1
#
_cell.length_a   1.000
_cell.length_b   1.000
_cell.length_c   1.000
_cell.angle_alpha   90.00
_cell.angle_beta   90.00
_cell.angle_gamma   90.00
#
_symmetry.space_group_name_H-M   'P 1'
#
loop_
_entity.id
_entity.type
_entity.pdbx_description
1 polymer ?
#
loop_
_entity_poly.entity_id
_entity_poly.type
_entity_poly.pdbx_seq_one_letter_code
_entity_poly.pdbx_strand_id
1 'polypeptide(L)'
;MASLHALLILCVCATALCLVSVEFRYYRNKNVVIINTILGEEYRWPTTVPYVLDSSLEINAKGVILKAFEQYRLKTCIDFKAWDGEPNYIFVFKGSGCYSKVGNRQMGKQELSIGANCDSLGTVEHEFLHALGFWHEQSRSDRDDYVTIMWDQIQEGKEHNFNSYDETVSSSLGVPYDYGSVMHYSKTSFSKASEPTIVTKIPEFLDVIGQRMEFSDSDLLKLNRLYNCTSTFLDSCHFEEPNICGMIQGDVYTSTGVGFFMHFSTATGTQGDTAYLESRLFYPKRRSQCLQFYHYNSGGVDDQLNIWPMGNLYLYNLGGLQGSWELYHVTLDVSDKFRVVFEGVKGRDTSKSGLSLDDINLSETKCPQYTWRIRDFTSLLATTPAGSKTYSPRFLSPDGYSFQIGLYINGLKDSPDKMAIYLHLTSGPNDDNLQWPCPWRQASMELMDQNPDIQHRMNNIRMITTDPTKTSTDPMGNVEYFWDDPRKVGSLVTDTDGSKFYRGPGYGTSNYITHDRLKSRSFIKGDDVIFLLSLDEPQMSI
;
A
#
# COMPACT_ATOMS: atom_id res chain seq x y z
N MET A 1 67.12 -2.37 -13.98
CA MET A 1 67.81 -3.34 -13.11
C MET A 1 67.19 -3.19 -11.73
N ALA A 2 66.68 -4.20 -11.02
CA ALA A 2 66.70 -5.66 -11.20
C ALA A 2 65.24 -6.21 -11.29
N SER A 3 64.92 -7.25 -12.07
CA SER A 3 64.95 -8.71 -11.78
C SER A 3 63.95 -9.19 -10.71
N LEU A 4 63.27 -10.34 -10.79
CA LEU A 4 62.66 -11.16 -11.88
C LEU A 4 61.87 -12.33 -11.20
N HIS A 5 60.97 -13.01 -11.93
CA HIS A 5 60.16 -14.20 -11.53
C HIS A 5 58.98 -13.92 -10.56
N ALA A 6 57.71 -14.23 -10.81
CA ALA A 6 56.96 -15.24 -11.60
C ALA A 6 56.52 -16.49 -10.82
N LEU A 7 55.20 -16.72 -10.78
CA LEU A 7 54.60 -18.07 -10.77
C LEU A 7 53.24 -18.07 -11.49
N LEU A 8 52.82 -19.23 -11.97
CA LEU A 8 51.79 -19.46 -12.99
C LEU A 8 50.51 -20.10 -12.41
N ILE A 9 49.38 -19.82 -13.06
CA ILE A 9 48.23 -20.72 -13.32
C ILE A 9 47.47 -21.31 -12.11
N LEU A 10 46.18 -20.94 -12.00
CA LEU A 10 45.09 -21.90 -12.20
C LEU A 10 43.80 -21.18 -12.64
N CYS A 11 43.13 -21.74 -13.63
CA CYS A 11 41.85 -21.29 -14.18
C CYS A 11 40.74 -22.21 -13.68
N VAL A 12 39.52 -21.70 -13.44
CA VAL A 12 38.20 -22.30 -13.79
C VAL A 12 37.03 -21.60 -13.06
N CYS A 13 35.90 -21.48 -13.77
CA CYS A 13 34.55 -21.11 -13.32
C CYS A 13 34.23 -19.69 -12.82
N ALA A 14 33.76 -18.89 -13.77
CA ALA A 14 32.40 -18.32 -13.78
C ALA A 14 31.86 -17.62 -12.51
N THR A 15 31.88 -16.28 -12.54
CA THR A 15 30.65 -15.46 -12.42
C THR A 15 30.91 -14.12 -13.08
N ALA A 16 29.95 -13.60 -13.85
CA ALA A 16 30.06 -12.28 -14.47
C ALA A 16 29.77 -11.18 -13.44
N LEU A 17 30.78 -10.83 -12.64
CA LEU A 17 30.75 -9.62 -11.83
C LEU A 17 30.75 -8.40 -12.77
N CYS A 18 29.59 -7.77 -12.89
CA CYS A 18 29.43 -6.51 -13.61
C CYS A 18 30.10 -5.39 -12.78
N LEU A 19 31.41 -5.21 -12.98
CA LEU A 19 32.20 -4.15 -12.35
C LEU A 19 31.80 -2.80 -12.96
N VAL A 20 30.83 -2.12 -12.33
CA VAL A 20 30.59 -0.70 -12.57
C VAL A 20 31.78 0.09 -12.02
N SER A 21 32.69 0.48 -12.92
CA SER A 21 33.85 1.29 -12.57
C SER A 21 33.44 2.73 -12.29
N VAL A 22 33.25 3.06 -11.01
CA VAL A 22 33.04 4.44 -10.54
C VAL A 22 34.39 5.13 -10.32
N GLU A 23 34.67 6.19 -11.06
CA GLU A 23 35.82 7.06 -10.77
C GLU A 23 35.54 7.89 -9.51
N PHE A 24 36.29 7.63 -8.42
CA PHE A 24 36.21 8.44 -7.20
C PHE A 24 36.82 9.83 -7.41
N ARG A 25 35.97 10.86 -7.59
CA ARG A 25 36.37 12.25 -7.32
C ARG A 25 36.28 12.53 -5.82
N TYR A 26 37.43 12.75 -5.20
CA TYR A 26 37.54 13.00 -3.76
C TYR A 26 37.05 14.42 -3.40
N TYR A 27 35.77 14.58 -3.09
CA TYR A 27 35.25 15.82 -2.51
C TYR A 27 35.63 15.94 -1.04
N ARG A 28 36.14 17.11 -0.66
CA ARG A 28 36.57 17.41 0.71
C ARG A 28 35.33 17.55 1.60
N ASN A 29 35.20 16.67 2.61
CA ASN A 29 34.17 16.78 3.63
C ASN A 29 34.17 18.18 4.29
N LYS A 30 33.11 18.94 4.04
CA LYS A 30 32.51 19.79 5.06
C LYS A 30 31.32 19.00 5.62
N ASN A 31 31.06 19.09 6.92
CA ASN A 31 29.79 18.63 7.46
C ASN A 31 28.71 19.62 7.01
N VAL A 32 28.07 19.33 5.87
CA VAL A 32 26.98 20.14 5.32
C VAL A 32 25.65 19.50 5.71
N VAL A 33 24.77 20.30 6.30
CA VAL A 33 23.40 19.87 6.63
C VAL A 33 22.53 20.41 5.49
N ILE A 34 22.03 19.50 4.66
CA ILE A 34 21.28 19.71 3.40
C ILE A 34 19.89 19.09 3.56
N ILE A 35 18.84 19.54 2.86
CA ILE A 35 17.59 19.86 3.57
C ILE A 35 16.24 19.82 2.75
N ASN A 36 15.14 19.27 3.32
CA ASN A 36 13.71 19.32 2.84
C ASN A 36 12.55 19.53 3.91
N THR A 37 12.78 20.02 5.14
CA THR A 37 11.73 20.25 6.17
C THR A 37 11.83 21.62 6.85
N ILE A 38 10.78 22.27 7.33
CA ILE A 38 10.85 23.60 7.95
C ILE A 38 11.62 23.59 9.29
N LEU A 39 12.58 24.53 9.46
CA LEU A 39 13.28 24.76 10.73
C LEU A 39 12.40 25.51 11.72
N GLY A 40 12.51 25.14 13.00
CA GLY A 40 11.76 25.73 14.11
C GLY A 40 10.84 24.70 14.76
N GLU A 41 10.97 24.52 16.08
CA GLU A 41 10.09 23.67 16.87
C GLU A 41 8.69 24.28 17.02
N GLU A 42 8.59 25.61 16.87
CA GLU A 42 7.34 26.36 16.79
C GLU A 42 6.44 25.91 15.62
N TYR A 43 7.00 25.33 14.55
CA TYR A 43 6.24 24.83 13.41
C TYR A 43 5.84 23.36 13.52
N ARG A 44 6.11 22.70 14.66
CA ARG A 44 5.64 21.33 14.90
C ARG A 44 4.17 21.33 15.32
N TRP A 45 3.45 20.31 14.86
CA TRP A 45 2.21 19.89 15.50
C TRP A 45 2.52 19.03 16.73
N PRO A 46 1.60 18.86 17.70
CA PRO A 46 1.62 17.68 18.57
C PRO A 46 1.59 16.39 17.74
N THR A 47 2.08 15.28 18.29
CA THR A 47 2.04 13.97 17.63
C THR A 47 0.61 13.50 17.34
N THR A 48 -0.38 13.91 18.14
CA THR A 48 -1.80 13.73 17.83
C THR A 48 -2.38 15.03 17.29
N VAL A 49 -2.53 15.12 15.97
CA VAL A 49 -2.94 16.32 15.24
C VAL A 49 -4.47 16.46 15.26
N PRO A 50 -5.03 17.58 15.76
CA PRO A 50 -6.47 17.83 15.69
C PRO A 50 -6.91 18.21 14.27
N TYR A 51 -8.02 17.66 13.79
CA TYR A 51 -8.58 17.96 12.47
C TYR A 51 -10.10 18.16 12.46
N VAL A 52 -10.57 18.81 11.38
CA VAL A 52 -11.98 18.91 10.99
C VAL A 52 -12.11 18.54 9.52
N LEU A 53 -13.07 17.67 9.17
CA LEU A 53 -13.42 17.35 7.78
C LEU A 53 -14.70 18.09 7.39
N ASP A 54 -14.55 19.19 6.64
CA ASP A 54 -15.65 20.08 6.30
C ASP A 54 -16.76 19.39 5.48
N SER A 55 -17.98 19.96 5.49
CA SER A 55 -19.10 19.44 4.70
C SER A 55 -18.94 19.63 3.18
N SER A 56 -18.06 20.52 2.73
CA SER A 56 -17.73 20.68 1.30
C SER A 56 -16.96 19.50 0.68
N LEU A 57 -16.29 18.68 1.49
CA LEU A 57 -15.54 17.51 1.01
C LEU A 57 -16.48 16.43 0.45
N GLU A 58 -16.10 15.86 -0.70
CA GLU A 58 -16.75 14.68 -1.25
C GLU A 58 -16.63 13.50 -0.28
N ILE A 59 -17.66 12.66 -0.20
CA ILE A 59 -17.69 11.51 0.72
C ILE A 59 -16.53 10.54 0.44
N ASN A 60 -16.14 10.37 -0.83
CA ASN A 60 -14.95 9.58 -1.17
C ASN A 60 -13.68 10.19 -0.58
N ALA A 61 -13.48 11.51 -0.76
CA ALA A 61 -12.33 12.22 -0.23
C ALA A 61 -12.24 12.11 1.31
N LYS A 62 -13.37 12.21 2.03
CA LYS A 62 -13.39 11.97 3.49
C LYS A 62 -12.85 10.59 3.86
N GLY A 63 -13.31 9.53 3.18
CA GLY A 63 -12.82 8.18 3.42
C GLY A 63 -11.34 7.96 3.05
N VAL A 64 -10.86 8.59 1.95
CA VAL A 64 -9.43 8.56 1.58
C VAL A 64 -8.58 9.28 2.63
N ILE A 65 -9.05 10.40 3.19
CA ILE A 65 -8.35 11.09 4.28
C ILE A 65 -8.24 10.22 5.53
N LEU A 66 -9.31 9.50 5.90
CA LEU A 66 -9.27 8.56 7.02
C LEU A 66 -8.34 7.36 6.73
N LYS A 67 -8.27 6.86 5.50
CA LYS A 67 -7.29 5.82 5.09
C LYS A 67 -5.84 6.33 5.18
N ALA A 68 -5.58 7.59 4.83
CA ALA A 68 -4.27 8.23 5.02
C ALA A 68 -3.89 8.31 6.50
N PHE A 69 -4.82 8.67 7.39
CA PHE A 69 -4.58 8.65 8.84
C PHE A 69 -4.24 7.25 9.36
N GLU A 70 -4.83 6.18 8.80
CA GLU A 70 -4.42 4.81 9.12
C GLU A 70 -3.00 4.47 8.62
N GLN A 71 -2.52 5.04 7.51
CA GLN A 71 -1.12 4.85 7.07
C GLN A 71 -0.14 5.59 8.00
N TYR A 72 -0.45 6.83 8.38
CA TYR A 72 0.32 7.56 9.39
C TYR A 72 0.41 6.77 10.71
N ARG A 73 -0.71 6.23 11.22
CA ARG A 73 -0.76 5.39 12.43
C ARG A 73 0.09 4.13 12.33
N LEU A 74 0.11 3.49 11.15
CA LEU A 74 0.83 2.24 10.89
C LEU A 74 2.35 2.46 10.79
N LYS A 75 2.78 3.59 10.21
CA LYS A 75 4.17 3.81 9.77
C LYS A 75 4.92 4.88 10.56
N THR A 76 4.23 5.59 11.44
CA THR A 76 4.77 6.72 12.21
C THR A 76 4.17 6.78 13.62
N CYS A 77 4.67 7.68 14.46
CA CYS A 77 4.04 8.03 15.72
C CYS A 77 2.98 9.15 15.60
N ILE A 78 2.67 9.61 14.38
CA ILE A 78 1.66 10.64 14.13
C ILE A 78 0.27 10.00 14.12
N ASP A 79 -0.63 10.59 14.90
CA ASP A 79 -2.04 10.23 14.99
C ASP A 79 -2.90 11.47 14.71
N PHE A 80 -4.17 11.25 14.41
CA PHE A 80 -5.14 12.27 14.03
C PHE A 80 -6.42 12.10 14.83
N LYS A 81 -6.93 13.16 15.44
CA LYS A 81 -8.21 13.14 16.16
C LYS A 81 -9.13 14.28 15.72
N ALA A 82 -10.44 14.07 15.84
CA ALA A 82 -11.38 15.17 15.70
C ALA A 82 -11.04 16.29 16.69
N TRP A 83 -11.12 17.53 16.22
CA TRP A 83 -10.88 18.73 17.01
C TRP A 83 -11.91 18.91 18.12
N ASP A 84 -11.44 19.10 19.35
CA ASP A 84 -12.24 19.24 20.59
C ASP A 84 -11.82 20.52 21.34
N GLY A 85 -11.60 21.61 20.60
CA GLY A 85 -11.26 22.92 21.17
C GLY A 85 -9.76 23.21 21.32
N GLU A 86 -8.87 22.41 20.72
CA GLU A 86 -7.44 22.74 20.68
C GLU A 86 -7.17 24.10 20.03
N PRO A 87 -6.14 24.85 20.47
CA PRO A 87 -5.88 26.20 19.98
C PRO A 87 -5.43 26.26 18.51
N ASN A 88 -5.02 25.14 17.92
CA ASN A 88 -4.67 25.02 16.50
C ASN A 88 -5.17 23.67 15.97
N TYR A 89 -5.67 23.64 14.74
CA TYR A 89 -6.15 22.41 14.09
C TYR A 89 -6.10 22.52 12.55
N ILE A 90 -6.08 21.37 11.87
CA ILE A 90 -6.15 21.30 10.41
C ILE A 90 -7.62 21.24 9.98
N PHE A 91 -8.07 22.22 9.20
CA PHE A 91 -9.39 22.26 8.60
C PHE A 91 -9.30 21.81 7.14
N VAL A 92 -9.74 20.58 6.87
CA VAL A 92 -9.71 20.00 5.53
C VAL A 92 -11.00 20.33 4.80
N PHE A 93 -10.91 20.91 3.61
CA PHE A 93 -12.06 21.38 2.83
C PHE A 93 -11.86 21.21 1.32
N LYS A 94 -12.95 21.29 0.55
CA LYS A 94 -12.90 21.24 -0.92
C LYS A 94 -12.70 22.63 -1.50
N GLY A 95 -11.44 22.99 -1.77
CA GLY A 95 -11.07 24.20 -2.51
C GLY A 95 -10.69 23.92 -3.96
N SER A 96 -9.95 24.86 -4.55
CA SER A 96 -9.44 24.75 -5.93
C SER A 96 -8.05 24.11 -5.93
N GLY A 97 -7.98 22.85 -6.36
CA GLY A 97 -6.75 22.05 -6.34
C GLY A 97 -6.46 21.40 -5.00
N CYS A 98 -5.23 20.90 -4.86
CA CYS A 98 -4.69 20.29 -3.64
C CYS A 98 -3.59 21.22 -3.13
N TYR A 99 -3.63 21.61 -1.85
CA TYR A 99 -2.57 22.41 -1.23
C TYR A 99 -2.67 22.43 0.30
N SER A 100 -1.55 22.74 0.94
CA SER A 100 -1.41 22.87 2.39
C SER A 100 -0.38 23.95 2.74
N LYS A 101 -0.42 24.46 3.98
CA LYS A 101 0.63 25.34 4.51
C LYS A 101 1.74 24.49 5.12
N VAL A 102 2.99 24.88 4.91
CA VAL A 102 4.13 24.14 5.47
C VAL A 102 4.30 24.40 6.97
N GLY A 103 4.12 23.34 7.76
CA GLY A 103 4.20 23.34 9.23
C GLY A 103 2.97 23.91 9.93
N ASN A 104 2.92 23.74 11.26
CA ASN A 104 1.94 24.37 12.14
C ASN A 104 2.15 25.90 12.15
N ARG A 105 1.24 26.67 11.56
CA ARG A 105 1.38 28.14 11.48
C ARG A 105 0.87 28.89 12.72
N GLN A 106 0.46 28.17 13.77
CA GLN A 106 -0.05 28.72 15.03
C GLN A 106 -1.16 29.77 14.87
N MET A 107 -2.04 29.58 13.88
CA MET A 107 -3.05 30.55 13.45
C MET A 107 -4.51 30.14 13.76
N GLY A 108 -4.71 29.17 14.64
CA GLY A 108 -6.02 28.57 14.89
C GLY A 108 -6.41 27.59 13.79
N LYS A 109 -7.41 27.98 12.99
CA LYS A 109 -7.87 27.22 11.82
C LYS A 109 -6.81 27.25 10.72
N GLN A 110 -6.07 26.16 10.53
CA GLN A 110 -5.16 26.01 9.40
C GLN A 110 -5.83 25.24 8.26
N GLU A 111 -6.11 25.92 7.15
CA GLU A 111 -6.80 25.32 6.00
C GLU A 111 -5.87 24.42 5.17
N LEU A 112 -6.38 23.23 4.82
CA LEU A 112 -5.77 22.25 3.91
C LEU A 112 -6.82 21.88 2.86
N SER A 113 -6.46 21.95 1.58
CA SER A 113 -7.40 21.74 0.47
C SER A 113 -7.25 20.36 -0.15
N ILE A 114 -8.35 19.60 -0.16
CA ILE A 114 -8.52 18.38 -0.96
C ILE A 114 -9.66 18.66 -1.94
N GLY A 115 -9.30 19.31 -3.06
CA GLY A 115 -10.21 19.66 -4.14
C GLY A 115 -10.63 18.47 -5.03
N ALA A 116 -11.29 18.78 -6.14
CA ALA A 116 -11.66 17.78 -7.14
C ALA A 116 -10.41 17.07 -7.72
N ASN A 117 -10.47 15.75 -7.84
CA ASN A 117 -9.37 14.86 -8.23
C ASN A 117 -8.17 14.80 -7.27
N CYS A 118 -8.27 15.37 -6.06
CA CYS A 118 -7.27 15.23 -5.00
C CYS A 118 -7.49 13.99 -4.10
N ASP A 119 -8.50 13.17 -4.41
CA ASP A 119 -8.95 12.01 -3.65
C ASP A 119 -8.11 10.74 -3.89
N SER A 120 -6.79 10.89 -3.92
CA SER A 120 -5.82 9.78 -3.96
C SER A 120 -5.01 9.72 -2.67
N LEU A 121 -4.65 8.51 -2.23
CA LEU A 121 -3.95 8.30 -0.96
C LEU A 121 -2.66 9.11 -0.88
N GLY A 122 -1.75 8.91 -1.84
CA GLY A 122 -0.50 9.65 -1.93
C GLY A 122 -0.68 11.17 -2.10
N THR A 123 -1.80 11.65 -2.66
CA THR A 123 -2.11 13.10 -2.66
C THR A 123 -2.45 13.60 -1.26
N VAL A 124 -3.30 12.90 -0.51
CA VAL A 124 -3.63 13.33 0.86
C VAL A 124 -2.40 13.26 1.76
N GLU A 125 -1.62 12.18 1.67
CA GLU A 125 -0.36 12.02 2.40
C GLU A 125 0.62 13.16 2.14
N HIS A 126 0.76 13.59 0.87
CA HIS A 126 1.56 14.74 0.45
C HIS A 126 1.12 16.06 1.11
N GLU A 127 -0.18 16.37 1.10
CA GLU A 127 -0.70 17.60 1.73
C GLU A 127 -0.58 17.59 3.26
N PHE A 128 -0.68 16.41 3.89
CA PHE A 128 -0.44 16.27 5.32
C PHE A 128 1.06 16.30 5.68
N LEU A 129 1.96 15.81 4.82
CA LEU A 129 3.40 16.00 5.00
C LEU A 129 3.77 17.49 4.93
N HIS A 130 3.19 18.25 4.00
CA HIS A 130 3.30 19.71 4.02
C HIS A 130 2.82 20.26 5.37
N ALA A 131 1.63 19.90 5.85
CA ALA A 131 1.13 20.37 7.14
C ALA A 131 2.05 20.03 8.33
N LEU A 132 2.72 18.87 8.29
CA LEU A 132 3.69 18.40 9.28
C LEU A 132 5.09 19.04 9.13
N GLY A 133 5.31 19.85 8.08
CA GLY A 133 6.50 20.68 7.91
C GLY A 133 7.42 20.31 6.74
N PHE A 134 6.99 19.50 5.79
CA PHE A 134 7.82 19.11 4.65
C PHE A 134 7.69 20.10 3.48
N TRP A 135 8.79 20.37 2.79
CA TRP A 135 8.77 20.96 1.45
C TRP A 135 8.79 19.85 0.39
N HIS A 136 8.79 20.21 -0.89
CA HIS A 136 8.92 19.25 -1.97
C HIS A 136 10.35 18.73 -2.11
N GLU A 137 10.56 17.46 -2.47
CA GLU A 137 11.91 16.91 -2.60
C GLU A 137 12.73 17.64 -3.68
N GLN A 138 12.10 18.10 -4.78
CA GLN A 138 12.74 18.99 -5.76
C GLN A 138 12.89 20.46 -5.31
N SER A 139 12.67 20.79 -4.03
CA SER A 139 12.99 22.10 -3.43
C SER A 139 14.21 22.05 -2.50
N ARG A 140 14.88 20.89 -2.38
CA ARG A 140 16.15 20.75 -1.65
C ARG A 140 17.25 21.64 -2.23
N SER A 141 18.18 22.07 -1.37
CA SER A 141 19.37 22.83 -1.78
C SER A 141 20.35 22.02 -2.65
N ASP A 142 20.41 20.69 -2.51
CA ASP A 142 21.24 19.79 -3.34
C ASP A 142 20.54 19.26 -4.59
N ARG A 143 19.27 19.62 -4.84
CA ARG A 143 18.49 19.02 -5.93
C ARG A 143 19.18 19.11 -7.30
N ASP A 144 19.92 20.19 -7.54
CA ASP A 144 20.52 20.50 -8.83
C ASP A 144 21.73 19.57 -9.11
N ASP A 145 22.12 18.73 -8.14
CA ASP A 145 23.00 17.57 -8.34
C ASP A 145 22.26 16.34 -8.92
N TYR A 146 20.94 16.22 -8.70
CA TYR A 146 20.11 15.05 -9.01
C TYR A 146 19.13 15.25 -10.18
N VAL A 147 18.65 16.48 -10.37
CA VAL A 147 17.66 16.87 -11.40
C VAL A 147 18.09 18.16 -12.12
N THR A 148 17.48 18.41 -13.28
CA THR A 148 17.56 19.67 -14.03
C THR A 148 16.15 20.23 -14.17
N ILE A 149 15.98 21.52 -13.83
CA ILE A 149 14.70 22.23 -13.99
C ILE A 149 14.67 22.90 -15.36
N MET A 150 13.70 22.54 -16.19
CA MET A 150 13.48 23.07 -17.53
C MET A 150 12.60 24.33 -17.44
N TRP A 151 13.18 25.44 -16.99
CA TRP A 151 12.46 26.68 -16.67
C TRP A 151 11.63 27.24 -17.84
N ASP A 152 12.10 27.03 -19.08
CA ASP A 152 11.42 27.42 -20.31
C ASP A 152 10.13 26.63 -20.58
N GLN A 153 9.97 25.45 -19.96
CA GLN A 153 8.79 24.58 -20.08
C GLN A 153 7.74 24.81 -18.98
N ILE A 154 8.03 25.62 -17.95
CA ILE A 154 7.11 25.88 -16.82
C ILE A 154 6.05 26.93 -17.21
N GLN A 155 4.78 26.67 -16.88
CA GLN A 155 3.68 27.64 -17.04
C GLN A 155 4.01 29.00 -16.40
N GLU A 156 3.72 30.09 -17.12
CA GLU A 156 3.99 31.45 -16.66
C GLU A 156 3.31 31.72 -15.30
N GLY A 157 4.10 32.20 -14.34
CA GLY A 157 3.65 32.45 -12.96
C GLY A 157 3.64 31.21 -12.06
N LYS A 158 4.12 30.04 -12.52
CA LYS A 158 4.27 28.80 -11.70
C LYS A 158 5.71 28.49 -11.31
N GLU A 159 6.68 29.32 -11.70
CA GLU A 159 8.12 29.14 -11.47
C GLU A 159 8.45 29.05 -9.98
N HIS A 160 7.70 29.76 -9.12
CA HIS A 160 7.87 29.75 -7.67
C HIS A 160 7.70 28.36 -7.02
N ASN A 161 6.99 27.42 -7.67
CA ASN A 161 6.83 26.04 -7.19
C ASN A 161 8.12 25.21 -7.39
N PHE A 162 9.09 25.76 -8.12
CA PHE A 162 10.42 25.21 -8.38
C PHE A 162 11.51 26.03 -7.70
N ASN A 163 11.18 26.85 -6.71
CA ASN A 163 12.20 27.46 -5.86
C ASN A 163 12.90 26.39 -5.01
N SER A 164 14.23 26.47 -4.93
CA SER A 164 15.05 25.76 -3.94
C SER A 164 15.16 26.61 -2.68
N TYR A 165 15.15 25.99 -1.50
CA TYR A 165 15.37 26.68 -0.24
C TYR A 165 16.81 26.50 0.22
N ASP A 166 17.43 27.59 0.67
CA ASP A 166 18.81 27.61 1.15
C ASP A 166 18.99 26.84 2.48
N GLU A 167 20.23 26.43 2.76
CA GLU A 167 20.62 25.64 3.94
C GLU A 167 20.28 26.31 5.29
N THR A 168 19.98 27.61 5.27
CA THR A 168 19.57 28.41 6.43
C THR A 168 18.10 28.28 6.84
N VAL A 169 17.23 27.65 6.03
CA VAL A 169 15.76 27.72 6.19
C VAL A 169 15.11 26.39 6.58
N SER A 170 15.81 25.25 6.43
CA SER A 170 15.14 23.95 6.40
C SER A 170 16.03 22.81 7.06
N SER A 171 15.52 21.59 7.40
CA SER A 171 16.14 20.28 7.83
C SER A 171 16.11 19.15 6.75
N SER A 172 17.02 18.16 6.62
CA SER A 172 16.68 16.81 6.02
C SER A 172 17.15 15.63 6.86
N LEU A 173 17.87 15.90 7.95
CA LEU A 173 18.15 14.91 8.98
C LEU A 173 19.09 13.79 8.51
N GLY A 174 19.93 14.04 7.49
CA GLY A 174 20.95 13.09 7.00
C GLY A 174 20.36 11.95 6.16
N VAL A 175 19.47 12.30 5.21
CA VAL A 175 18.83 11.35 4.28
C VAL A 175 19.17 11.75 2.83
N PRO A 176 19.57 10.81 1.95
CA PRO A 176 19.84 11.08 0.54
C PRO A 176 18.66 11.73 -0.20
N TYR A 177 18.92 12.25 -1.41
CA TYR A 177 17.86 12.69 -2.31
C TYR A 177 17.02 11.49 -2.77
N ASP A 178 15.70 11.60 -2.69
CA ASP A 178 14.80 10.49 -3.01
C ASP A 178 13.90 10.77 -4.22
N TYR A 179 14.24 10.16 -5.36
CA TYR A 179 13.42 10.18 -6.56
C TYR A 179 12.04 9.52 -6.37
N GLY A 180 11.89 8.58 -5.44
CA GLY A 180 10.65 7.90 -5.09
C GLY A 180 9.79 8.62 -4.04
N SER A 181 10.25 9.76 -3.50
CA SER A 181 9.51 10.51 -2.48
C SER A 181 8.12 10.93 -2.97
N VAL A 182 7.10 10.76 -2.12
CA VAL A 182 5.75 11.27 -2.40
C VAL A 182 5.72 12.80 -2.48
N MET A 183 6.71 13.46 -1.86
CA MET A 183 6.94 14.91 -1.92
C MET A 183 7.63 15.36 -3.22
N HIS A 184 8.04 14.45 -4.10
CA HIS A 184 8.61 14.80 -5.40
C HIS A 184 7.51 15.12 -6.43
N TYR A 185 7.72 16.13 -7.26
CA TYR A 185 6.91 16.42 -8.46
C TYR A 185 7.13 15.38 -9.56
N SER A 186 6.14 15.22 -10.44
CA SER A 186 6.31 14.42 -11.65
C SER A 186 7.11 15.19 -12.69
N LYS A 187 7.65 14.48 -13.68
CA LYS A 187 8.42 15.10 -14.77
C LYS A 187 7.65 16.21 -15.51
N THR A 188 6.31 16.18 -15.55
CA THR A 188 5.44 17.13 -16.26
C THR A 188 4.69 18.13 -15.36
N SER A 189 4.97 18.19 -14.06
CA SER A 189 4.32 19.14 -13.14
C SER A 189 4.41 20.58 -13.67
N PHE A 190 3.29 21.29 -13.77
CA PHE A 190 3.19 22.66 -14.30
C PHE A 190 3.80 22.89 -15.70
N SER A 191 3.87 21.86 -16.57
CA SER A 191 4.33 22.05 -17.95
C SER A 191 3.38 22.92 -18.77
N LYS A 192 3.93 23.74 -19.67
CA LYS A 192 3.18 24.47 -20.71
C LYS A 192 2.46 23.53 -21.68
N ALA A 193 2.96 22.31 -21.84
CA ALA A 193 2.46 21.30 -22.77
C ALA A 193 2.67 19.89 -22.17
N SER A 194 3.19 18.95 -22.97
CA SER A 194 3.54 17.59 -22.55
C SER A 194 5.02 17.41 -22.17
N GLU A 195 5.88 18.38 -22.49
CA GLU A 195 7.32 18.30 -22.25
C GLU A 195 7.68 18.35 -20.76
N PRO A 196 8.77 17.70 -20.33
CA PRO A 196 9.14 17.66 -18.93
C PRO A 196 9.66 19.00 -18.42
N THR A 197 9.15 19.44 -17.26
CA THR A 197 9.68 20.55 -16.46
C THR A 197 10.80 20.10 -15.52
N ILE A 198 10.88 18.81 -15.21
CA ILE A 198 11.94 18.20 -14.40
C ILE A 198 12.52 17.01 -15.18
N VAL A 199 13.83 17.04 -15.40
CA VAL A 199 14.59 15.94 -16.01
C VAL A 199 15.59 15.40 -14.99
N THR A 200 15.52 14.11 -14.66
CA THR A 200 16.50 13.48 -13.77
C THR A 200 17.84 13.34 -14.48
N LYS A 201 18.96 13.58 -13.78
CA LYS A 201 20.30 13.41 -14.39
C LYS A 201 20.65 11.95 -14.68
N ILE A 202 20.05 11.04 -13.92
CA ILE A 202 20.07 9.60 -14.16
C ILE A 202 18.74 9.26 -14.86
N PRO A 203 18.75 8.89 -16.17
CA PRO A 203 17.52 8.73 -16.96
C PRO A 203 16.54 7.69 -16.40
N GLU A 204 17.04 6.65 -15.73
CA GLU A 204 16.27 5.54 -15.16
C GLU A 204 15.25 6.00 -14.11
N PHE A 205 15.48 7.16 -13.46
CA PHE A 205 14.55 7.72 -12.47
C PHE A 205 13.49 8.67 -13.06
N LEU A 206 13.49 8.92 -14.37
CA LEU A 206 12.63 9.93 -15.00
C LEU A 206 11.13 9.61 -14.85
N ASP A 207 10.76 8.33 -14.84
CA ASP A 207 9.38 7.85 -14.63
C ASP A 207 9.12 7.33 -13.20
N VAL A 208 10.16 7.30 -12.35
CA VAL A 208 10.05 7.06 -10.91
C VAL A 208 9.50 8.32 -10.22
N ILE A 209 10.01 9.51 -10.57
CA ILE A 209 9.61 10.77 -9.94
C ILE A 209 8.10 11.07 -10.07
N GLY A 210 7.53 11.62 -9.01
CA GLY A 210 6.10 11.90 -8.94
C GLY A 210 5.24 10.63 -8.83
N GLN A 211 5.70 9.64 -8.06
CA GLN A 211 4.83 8.56 -7.61
C GLN A 211 3.77 9.09 -6.62
N ARG A 212 2.59 8.48 -6.60
CA ARG A 212 1.44 8.86 -5.74
C ARG A 212 0.75 7.62 -5.16
N MET A 213 1.52 6.56 -4.93
CA MET A 213 1.06 5.32 -4.33
C MET A 213 0.96 5.50 -2.82
N GLU A 214 2.09 5.80 -2.18
CA GLU A 214 2.20 5.99 -0.73
C GLU A 214 3.51 6.72 -0.35
N PHE A 215 3.78 6.92 0.94
CA PHE A 215 5.09 7.33 1.45
C PHE A 215 6.25 6.44 0.96
N SER A 216 7.39 7.07 0.64
CA SER A 216 8.67 6.35 0.53
C SER A 216 9.27 6.06 1.91
N ASP A 217 10.22 5.11 1.96
CA ASP A 217 11.02 4.84 3.16
C ASP A 217 11.78 6.09 3.64
N SER A 218 12.20 6.96 2.71
CA SER A 218 12.89 8.22 3.04
C SER A 218 11.94 9.26 3.64
N ASP A 219 10.70 9.36 3.16
CA ASP A 219 9.68 10.25 3.72
C ASP A 219 9.38 9.86 5.17
N LEU A 220 9.15 8.55 5.41
CA LEU A 220 8.93 7.99 6.74
C LEU A 220 10.15 8.19 7.65
N LEU A 221 11.37 7.94 7.17
CA LEU A 221 12.60 8.13 7.94
C LEU A 221 12.79 9.60 8.34
N LYS A 222 12.55 10.55 7.43
CA LYS A 222 12.60 11.98 7.71
C LYS A 222 11.52 12.35 8.74
N LEU A 223 10.28 11.91 8.58
CA LEU A 223 9.17 12.25 9.47
C LEU A 223 9.36 11.67 10.88
N ASN A 224 9.76 10.40 10.96
CA ASN A 224 10.03 9.72 12.22
C ASN A 224 11.24 10.32 12.96
N ARG A 225 12.29 10.79 12.24
CA ARG A 225 13.37 11.59 12.84
C ARG A 225 12.90 12.96 13.30
N LEU A 226 12.05 13.65 12.53
CA LEU A 226 11.55 14.99 12.84
C LEU A 226 10.70 15.03 14.13
N TYR A 227 9.93 13.97 14.37
CA TYR A 227 9.03 13.83 15.53
C TYR A 227 9.56 12.89 16.62
N ASN A 228 10.81 12.42 16.52
CA ASN A 228 11.44 11.45 17.43
C ASN A 228 10.58 10.20 17.69
N CYS A 229 9.96 9.67 16.63
CA CYS A 229 9.01 8.56 16.74
C CYS A 229 9.68 7.26 17.18
N THR A 230 9.19 6.70 18.29
CA THR A 230 9.38 5.30 18.68
C THR A 230 8.28 4.44 18.05
N SER A 231 8.58 3.20 17.67
CA SER A 231 7.61 2.34 16.96
C SER A 231 6.28 2.19 17.70
N THR A 232 5.20 2.40 16.95
CA THR A 232 3.80 2.24 17.36
C THR A 232 3.19 0.93 16.90
N PHE A 233 3.80 0.29 15.90
CA PHE A 233 3.42 -0.96 15.25
C PHE A 233 3.64 -2.18 16.15
N LEU A 234 2.87 -3.27 15.95
CA LEU A 234 2.92 -4.44 16.84
C LEU A 234 4.05 -5.40 16.49
N ASP A 235 4.11 -5.98 15.28
CA ASP A 235 5.22 -6.85 14.85
C ASP A 235 5.24 -7.15 13.35
N SER A 236 6.45 -7.32 12.79
CA SER A 236 6.70 -8.02 11.53
C SER A 236 7.76 -9.10 11.77
N CYS A 237 7.55 -10.29 11.21
CA CYS A 237 8.46 -11.43 11.35
C CYS A 237 8.53 -12.26 10.07
N HIS A 238 9.71 -12.24 9.47
CA HIS A 238 10.09 -12.92 8.22
C HIS A 238 11.29 -13.88 8.46
N PHE A 239 11.52 -14.29 9.71
CA PHE A 239 12.45 -15.34 10.15
C PHE A 239 13.94 -15.27 9.75
N GLU A 240 14.38 -14.23 9.04
CA GLU A 240 15.79 -14.06 8.60
C GLU A 240 16.83 -13.98 9.74
N GLU A 241 16.41 -13.63 10.96
CA GLU A 241 17.29 -13.58 12.14
C GLU A 241 17.13 -14.82 13.05
N PRO A 242 18.23 -15.42 13.56
CA PRO A 242 18.17 -16.65 14.39
C PRO A 242 17.38 -16.53 15.69
N ASN A 243 17.02 -15.32 16.11
CA ASN A 243 16.17 -15.09 17.28
C ASN A 243 14.67 -15.28 16.98
N ILE A 244 14.30 -15.54 15.71
CA ILE A 244 12.93 -15.70 15.21
C ILE A 244 11.97 -14.63 15.75
N CYS A 245 12.42 -13.37 15.78
CA CYS A 245 11.65 -12.21 16.26
C CYS A 245 11.21 -12.30 17.74
N GLY A 246 11.82 -13.22 18.52
CA GLY A 246 11.41 -13.54 19.88
C GLY A 246 10.18 -14.46 19.96
N MET A 247 9.80 -15.13 18.88
CA MET A 247 8.83 -16.22 18.92
C MET A 247 9.38 -17.42 19.69
N ILE A 248 8.50 -18.22 20.26
CA ILE A 248 8.81 -19.34 21.17
C ILE A 248 8.21 -20.63 20.60
N GLN A 249 9.01 -21.68 20.59
CA GLN A 249 8.67 -23.01 20.05
C GLN A 249 9.27 -24.13 20.92
N GLY A 250 8.93 -25.38 20.59
CA GLY A 250 9.56 -26.59 21.14
C GLY A 250 10.92 -26.91 20.50
N ASP A 251 11.25 -28.20 20.39
CA ASP A 251 12.53 -28.68 19.85
C ASP A 251 12.81 -28.18 18.42
N VAL A 252 14.05 -27.78 18.17
CA VAL A 252 14.46 -26.99 16.99
C VAL A 252 15.16 -27.84 15.94
N TYR A 253 14.76 -27.67 14.67
CA TYR A 253 15.55 -28.05 13.50
C TYR A 253 15.73 -26.84 12.59
N THR A 254 16.97 -26.41 12.37
CA THR A 254 17.30 -25.33 11.42
C THR A 254 17.61 -25.90 10.04
N SER A 255 17.07 -25.27 9.00
CA SER A 255 17.43 -25.52 7.60
C SER A 255 18.54 -24.56 7.14
N THR A 256 19.16 -24.83 5.99
CA THR A 256 20.19 -23.97 5.39
C THR A 256 19.69 -23.39 4.07
N GLY A 257 19.57 -22.06 3.98
CA GLY A 257 19.07 -21.35 2.80
C GLY A 257 19.55 -19.89 2.76
N VAL A 258 19.09 -19.16 1.74
CA VAL A 258 19.30 -17.69 1.57
C VAL A 258 18.00 -16.94 1.93
N GLY A 259 17.27 -17.51 2.89
CA GLY A 259 15.96 -17.06 3.37
C GLY A 259 15.33 -18.15 4.22
N PHE A 260 14.52 -17.79 5.22
CA PHE A 260 14.02 -18.69 6.25
C PHE A 260 12.50 -18.62 6.41
N PHE A 261 11.89 -19.75 6.76
CA PHE A 261 10.46 -19.85 7.10
C PHE A 261 10.28 -20.90 8.19
N MET A 262 9.19 -20.81 8.95
CA MET A 262 8.86 -21.79 9.98
C MET A 262 8.09 -22.97 9.39
N HIS A 263 8.41 -24.20 9.81
CA HIS A 263 7.82 -25.42 9.24
C HIS A 263 7.38 -26.43 10.30
N PHE A 264 6.09 -26.73 10.34
CA PHE A 264 5.51 -27.82 11.12
C PHE A 264 5.52 -29.10 10.28
N SER A 265 6.52 -29.97 10.46
CA SER A 265 6.57 -31.23 9.73
C SER A 265 5.51 -32.20 10.23
N THR A 266 4.64 -32.64 9.31
CA THR A 266 3.61 -33.66 9.53
C THR A 266 3.96 -35.00 8.84
N ALA A 267 5.13 -35.08 8.20
CA ALA A 267 5.64 -36.29 7.55
C ALA A 267 5.82 -37.47 8.52
N THR A 268 6.06 -37.17 9.80
CA THR A 268 6.09 -38.12 10.91
C THR A 268 5.05 -37.75 11.97
N GLY A 269 4.73 -38.67 12.87
CA GLY A 269 3.73 -38.48 13.94
C GLY A 269 2.41 -39.20 13.69
N THR A 270 1.51 -39.14 14.65
CA THR A 270 0.14 -39.68 14.62
C THR A 270 -0.91 -38.62 14.32
N GLN A 271 -2.13 -39.06 13.96
CA GLN A 271 -3.26 -38.14 13.75
C GLN A 271 -3.57 -37.39 15.06
N GLY A 272 -3.60 -36.06 14.99
CA GLY A 272 -3.86 -35.20 16.15
C GLY A 272 -2.61 -34.79 16.92
N ASP A 273 -1.42 -35.19 16.48
CA ASP A 273 -0.16 -34.61 16.99
C ASP A 273 -0.13 -33.12 16.66
N THR A 274 0.31 -32.29 17.61
CA THR A 274 0.35 -30.83 17.48
C THR A 274 1.76 -30.28 17.71
N ALA A 275 2.05 -29.15 17.07
CA ALA A 275 3.24 -28.35 17.29
C ALA A 275 2.89 -26.86 17.34
N TYR A 276 3.54 -26.12 18.24
CA TYR A 276 3.19 -24.73 18.57
C TYR A 276 4.32 -23.76 18.24
N LEU A 277 3.94 -22.62 17.67
CA LEU A 277 4.77 -21.43 17.55
C LEU A 277 4.01 -20.26 18.18
N GLU A 278 4.52 -19.74 19.29
CA GLU A 278 3.95 -18.60 20.00
C GLU A 278 4.70 -17.31 19.66
N SER A 279 3.99 -16.20 19.51
CA SER A 279 4.64 -14.89 19.48
C SER A 279 5.25 -14.53 20.84
N ARG A 280 6.11 -13.49 20.83
CA ARG A 280 6.37 -12.68 22.03
C ARG A 280 5.07 -12.01 22.53
N LEU A 281 5.13 -11.39 23.70
CA LEU A 281 3.99 -10.66 24.25
C LEU A 281 3.77 -9.33 23.51
N PHE A 282 2.53 -9.09 23.09
CA PHE A 282 2.06 -7.86 22.46
C PHE A 282 1.26 -7.00 23.45
N TYR A 283 1.24 -5.69 23.19
CA TYR A 283 0.60 -4.68 24.02
C TYR A 283 -0.28 -3.79 23.11
N PRO A 284 -1.52 -4.21 22.82
CA PRO A 284 -2.42 -3.47 21.93
C PRO A 284 -2.80 -2.11 22.52
N LYS A 285 -2.98 -1.11 21.66
CA LYS A 285 -3.49 0.24 21.99
C LYS A 285 -4.90 0.46 21.43
N ARG A 286 -5.35 -0.39 20.50
CA ARG A 286 -6.69 -0.40 19.89
C ARG A 286 -7.37 -1.75 20.15
N ARG A 287 -8.67 -1.85 19.80
CA ARG A 287 -9.47 -3.08 19.88
C ARG A 287 -9.72 -3.73 18.52
N SER A 288 -8.81 -3.52 17.58
CA SER A 288 -8.90 -4.12 16.25
C SER A 288 -7.51 -4.31 15.73
N GLN A 289 -7.14 -5.55 15.49
CA GLN A 289 -5.89 -5.93 14.88
C GLN A 289 -6.14 -6.81 13.66
N CYS A 290 -5.24 -6.72 12.69
CA CYS A 290 -5.16 -7.64 11.59
C CYS A 290 -3.85 -8.42 11.70
N LEU A 291 -3.96 -9.72 11.93
CA LEU A 291 -2.87 -10.66 11.72
C LEU A 291 -2.91 -11.09 10.26
N GLN A 292 -1.76 -11.07 9.59
CA GLN A 292 -1.59 -11.59 8.24
C GLN A 292 -0.29 -12.39 8.15
N PHE A 293 -0.24 -13.36 7.25
CA PHE A 293 0.92 -14.23 7.04
C PHE A 293 0.72 -15.01 5.73
N TYR A 294 1.82 -15.50 5.16
CA TYR A 294 1.78 -16.49 4.10
C TYR A 294 1.85 -17.89 4.71
N HIS A 295 1.05 -18.81 4.17
CA HIS A 295 1.00 -20.21 4.58
C HIS A 295 1.10 -21.14 3.36
N TYR A 296 1.95 -22.17 3.44
CA TYR A 296 2.12 -23.19 2.41
C TYR A 296 1.81 -24.58 2.97
N ASN A 297 0.83 -25.28 2.39
CA ASN A 297 0.59 -26.69 2.69
C ASN A 297 1.33 -27.60 1.70
N SER A 298 2.26 -28.41 2.24
CA SER A 298 3.00 -29.47 1.52
C SER A 298 2.72 -30.87 2.09
N GLY A 299 1.85 -30.98 3.09
CA GLY A 299 1.56 -32.18 3.86
C GLY A 299 0.34 -32.96 3.37
N GLY A 300 -0.51 -33.41 4.31
CA GLY A 300 -1.81 -33.99 4.05
C GLY A 300 -2.84 -32.93 3.63
N VAL A 301 -3.96 -33.37 3.03
CA VAL A 301 -5.07 -32.45 2.69
C VAL A 301 -5.82 -32.05 3.97
N ASP A 302 -5.84 -32.93 4.97
CA ASP A 302 -6.50 -32.75 6.26
C ASP A 302 -5.54 -32.35 7.42
N ASP A 303 -4.28 -32.00 7.11
CA ASP A 303 -3.42 -31.24 8.03
C ASP A 303 -4.02 -29.82 8.22
N GLN A 304 -3.99 -29.29 9.43
CA GLN A 304 -4.68 -28.05 9.79
C GLN A 304 -3.73 -27.06 10.46
N LEU A 305 -3.83 -25.78 10.08
CA LEU A 305 -3.27 -24.69 10.85
C LEU A 305 -4.38 -24.04 11.68
N ASN A 306 -4.21 -24.07 13.00
CA ASN A 306 -5.07 -23.39 13.95
C ASN A 306 -4.40 -22.11 14.47
N ILE A 307 -5.16 -21.04 14.64
CA ILE A 307 -4.66 -19.76 15.16
C ILE A 307 -5.62 -19.20 16.21
N TRP A 308 -5.08 -18.73 17.34
CA TRP A 308 -5.83 -17.99 18.36
C TRP A 308 -4.95 -17.02 19.16
N PRO A 309 -5.51 -15.93 19.70
CA PRO A 309 -4.86 -15.11 20.71
C PRO A 309 -4.95 -15.79 22.09
N MET A 310 -3.80 -15.97 22.76
CA MET A 310 -3.73 -16.64 24.07
C MET A 310 -4.53 -15.87 25.14
N GLY A 311 -5.70 -16.39 25.50
CA GLY A 311 -6.63 -15.80 26.47
C GLY A 311 -8.09 -15.69 25.97
N ASN A 312 -8.31 -15.67 24.65
CA ASN A 312 -9.65 -15.64 24.06
C ASN A 312 -9.89 -16.88 23.17
N LEU A 313 -11.12 -17.40 23.17
CA LEU A 313 -11.48 -18.71 22.57
C LEU A 313 -11.80 -18.64 21.06
N TYR A 314 -11.16 -17.75 20.30
CA TYR A 314 -11.37 -17.62 18.86
C TYR A 314 -10.37 -18.49 18.09
N LEU A 315 -10.82 -19.68 17.68
CA LEU A 315 -10.05 -20.62 16.89
C LEU A 315 -10.31 -20.41 15.39
N TYR A 316 -9.29 -20.00 14.65
CA TYR A 316 -9.31 -19.95 13.19
C TYR A 316 -8.69 -21.23 12.64
N ASN A 317 -9.51 -22.10 12.06
CA ASN A 317 -9.06 -23.34 11.42
C ASN A 317 -8.87 -23.10 9.92
N LEU A 318 -7.63 -23.24 9.44
CA LEU A 318 -7.26 -22.96 8.06
C LEU A 318 -6.87 -24.25 7.34
N GLY A 319 -7.77 -24.73 6.48
CA GLY A 319 -7.43 -25.68 5.44
C GLY A 319 -6.63 -25.00 4.34
N GLY A 320 -5.40 -25.46 4.11
CA GLY A 320 -4.51 -24.91 3.07
C GLY A 320 -4.74 -25.57 1.71
N LEU A 321 -4.82 -24.77 0.65
CA LEU A 321 -4.57 -25.27 -0.70
C LEU A 321 -3.15 -25.86 -0.75
N GLN A 322 -3.03 -27.09 -1.26
CA GLN A 322 -1.73 -27.75 -1.36
C GLN A 322 -0.92 -27.19 -2.52
N GLY A 323 0.38 -27.00 -2.31
CA GLY A 323 1.34 -26.71 -3.37
C GLY A 323 1.60 -25.23 -3.68
N SER A 324 0.99 -24.30 -2.95
CA SER A 324 1.21 -22.85 -3.12
C SER A 324 1.23 -22.09 -1.79
N TRP A 325 2.03 -21.00 -1.74
CA TRP A 325 1.99 -20.03 -0.66
C TRP A 325 0.71 -19.21 -0.80
N GLU A 326 -0.18 -19.22 0.19
CA GLU A 326 -1.41 -18.41 0.23
C GLU A 326 -1.33 -17.34 1.32
N LEU A 327 -1.77 -16.12 1.03
CA LEU A 327 -1.90 -15.03 2.00
C LEU A 327 -3.21 -15.18 2.78
N TYR A 328 -3.12 -15.21 4.11
CA TYR A 328 -4.27 -15.23 5.01
C TYR A 328 -4.36 -13.94 5.83
N HIS A 329 -5.59 -13.58 6.21
CA HIS A 329 -5.91 -12.48 7.09
C HIS A 329 -6.81 -12.97 8.23
N VAL A 330 -6.48 -12.62 9.46
CA VAL A 330 -7.20 -13.02 10.68
C VAL A 330 -7.48 -11.76 11.50
N THR A 331 -8.75 -11.38 11.58
CA THR A 331 -9.22 -10.26 12.41
C THR A 331 -9.18 -10.64 13.88
N LEU A 332 -8.54 -9.81 14.71
CA LEU A 332 -8.48 -9.97 16.16
C LEU A 332 -9.14 -8.74 16.82
N ASP A 333 -9.86 -8.99 17.92
CA ASP A 333 -10.31 -7.97 18.88
C ASP A 333 -9.75 -8.36 20.25
N VAL A 334 -8.60 -7.78 20.58
CA VAL A 334 -7.93 -8.01 21.86
C VAL A 334 -7.54 -6.67 22.48
N SER A 335 -8.00 -6.43 23.71
CA SER A 335 -7.70 -5.22 24.49
C SER A 335 -6.55 -5.35 25.47
N ASP A 336 -6.26 -6.58 25.91
CA ASP A 336 -5.25 -6.88 26.90
C ASP A 336 -3.96 -7.39 26.25
N LYS A 337 -2.87 -7.41 27.00
CA LYS A 337 -1.59 -7.96 26.52
C LYS A 337 -1.76 -9.45 26.14
N PHE A 338 -1.31 -9.85 24.96
CA PHE A 338 -1.59 -11.18 24.41
C PHE A 338 -0.42 -11.77 23.62
N ARG A 339 -0.51 -13.07 23.31
CA ARG A 339 0.33 -13.76 22.33
C ARG A 339 -0.55 -14.26 21.20
N VAL A 340 -0.04 -14.28 19.98
CA VAL A 340 -0.62 -15.10 18.90
C VAL A 340 -0.03 -16.50 19.02
N VAL A 341 -0.87 -17.52 19.00
CA VAL A 341 -0.47 -18.92 18.94
C VAL A 341 -0.80 -19.47 17.55
N PHE A 342 0.18 -20.05 16.90
CA PHE A 342 0.02 -20.86 15.69
C PHE A 342 0.22 -22.32 16.10
N GLU A 343 -0.78 -23.16 15.84
CA GLU A 343 -0.74 -24.60 16.09
C GLU A 343 -0.87 -25.35 14.76
N GLY A 344 0.17 -26.07 14.36
CA GLY A 344 0.08 -27.06 13.30
C GLY A 344 -0.46 -28.38 13.86
N VAL A 345 -1.51 -28.93 13.25
CA VAL A 345 -2.14 -30.20 13.64
C VAL A 345 -2.02 -31.21 12.51
N LYS A 346 -1.49 -32.40 12.83
CA LYS A 346 -1.36 -33.49 11.87
C LYS A 346 -2.70 -34.19 11.60
N GLY A 347 -3.05 -34.26 10.32
CA GLY A 347 -4.21 -34.98 9.78
C GLY A 347 -4.03 -36.51 9.73
N ARG A 348 -5.04 -37.19 9.16
CA ARG A 348 -5.07 -38.63 8.91
C ARG A 348 -4.28 -39.01 7.66
N ASP A 349 -4.24 -38.12 6.67
CA ASP A 349 -3.66 -38.43 5.38
C ASP A 349 -2.14 -38.60 5.47
N THR A 350 -1.59 -39.36 4.52
CA THR A 350 -0.14 -39.55 4.39
C THR A 350 0.53 -38.28 3.89
N SER A 351 0.99 -37.45 4.82
CA SER A 351 1.89 -36.33 4.55
C SER A 351 3.30 -36.81 4.16
N LYS A 352 3.96 -36.04 3.28
CA LYS A 352 5.39 -36.19 2.95
C LYS A 352 6.25 -35.02 3.42
N SER A 353 5.65 -34.00 4.03
CA SER A 353 6.32 -32.75 4.39
C SER A 353 5.57 -32.07 5.55
N GLY A 354 4.78 -31.03 5.33
CA GLY A 354 4.10 -30.31 6.41
C GLY A 354 3.53 -28.94 6.06
N LEU A 355 3.25 -28.14 7.08
CA LEU A 355 2.71 -26.79 6.99
C LEU A 355 3.83 -25.76 7.18
N SER A 356 3.87 -24.69 6.38
CA SER A 356 4.93 -23.67 6.47
C SER A 356 4.36 -22.27 6.63
N LEU A 357 5.02 -21.41 7.40
CA LEU A 357 4.62 -20.03 7.71
C LEU A 357 5.76 -19.04 7.42
N ASP A 358 5.40 -17.91 6.81
CA ASP A 358 6.33 -16.83 6.48
C ASP A 358 5.63 -15.46 6.42
N ASP A 359 6.42 -14.37 6.33
CA ASP A 359 5.95 -12.97 6.15
C ASP A 359 4.85 -12.57 7.15
N ILE A 360 4.98 -12.96 8.42
CA ILE A 360 3.98 -12.70 9.47
C ILE A 360 3.98 -11.22 9.83
N ASN A 361 2.84 -10.54 9.72
CA ASN A 361 2.69 -9.16 10.15
C ASN A 361 1.44 -9.01 11.04
N LEU A 362 1.56 -8.20 12.09
CA LEU A 362 0.47 -7.88 13.00
C LEU A 362 0.36 -6.35 13.12
N SER A 363 -0.78 -5.79 12.70
CA SER A 363 -1.05 -4.36 12.74
C SER A 363 -2.34 -4.06 13.50
N GLU A 364 -2.43 -2.89 14.15
CA GLU A 364 -3.67 -2.43 14.79
C GLU A 364 -4.62 -1.76 13.79
N THR A 365 -4.93 -2.48 12.71
CA THR A 365 -5.78 -2.04 11.59
C THR A 365 -6.88 -3.06 11.35
N LYS A 366 -7.95 -2.66 10.64
CA LYS A 366 -8.93 -3.62 10.12
C LYS A 366 -8.29 -4.49 9.03
N CYS A 367 -8.63 -5.78 8.98
CA CYS A 367 -8.27 -6.63 7.84
C CYS A 367 -9.06 -6.23 6.58
N PRO A 368 -8.52 -6.47 5.38
CA PRO A 368 -9.31 -6.43 4.15
C PRO A 368 -10.40 -7.51 4.18
N GLN A 369 -11.53 -7.24 3.54
CA GLN A 369 -12.66 -8.17 3.52
C GLN A 369 -12.42 -9.36 2.58
N TYR A 370 -11.84 -9.08 1.42
CA TYR A 370 -11.58 -10.06 0.36
C TYR A 370 -10.17 -9.93 -0.17
N THR A 371 -9.60 -11.05 -0.58
CA THR A 371 -8.32 -11.13 -1.27
C THR A 371 -8.56 -11.74 -2.64
N TRP A 372 -8.24 -11.01 -3.72
CA TRP A 372 -8.27 -11.52 -5.08
C TRP A 372 -6.84 -11.66 -5.59
N ARG A 373 -6.36 -12.91 -5.60
CA ARG A 373 -5.08 -13.30 -6.21
C ARG A 373 -5.27 -13.64 -7.69
N ILE A 374 -4.32 -13.21 -8.51
CA ILE A 374 -4.18 -13.65 -9.90
C ILE A 374 -2.80 -14.29 -10.05
N ARG A 375 -2.77 -15.57 -10.43
CA ARG A 375 -1.55 -16.35 -10.69
C ARG A 375 -1.10 -16.21 -12.15
N ASP A 376 0.10 -16.67 -12.46
CA ASP A 376 0.72 -16.65 -13.80
C ASP A 376 0.71 -15.24 -14.43
N PHE A 377 0.84 -14.21 -13.60
CA PHE A 377 0.51 -12.84 -13.98
C PHE A 377 1.46 -12.25 -15.02
N THR A 378 2.73 -12.65 -15.04
CA THR A 378 3.70 -12.28 -16.08
C THR A 378 3.30 -12.83 -17.44
N SER A 379 2.77 -14.06 -17.48
CA SER A 379 2.21 -14.62 -18.72
C SER A 379 0.97 -13.83 -19.15
N LEU A 380 0.04 -13.54 -18.22
CA LEU A 380 -1.14 -12.73 -18.51
C LEU A 380 -0.78 -11.32 -19.02
N LEU A 381 0.22 -10.67 -18.42
CA LEU A 381 0.76 -9.38 -18.83
C LEU A 381 1.38 -9.44 -20.24
N ALA A 382 2.03 -10.55 -20.60
CA ALA A 382 2.61 -10.75 -21.93
C ALA A 382 1.55 -11.08 -23.02
N THR A 383 0.49 -11.81 -22.68
CA THR A 383 -0.46 -12.36 -23.69
C THR A 383 -1.80 -11.65 -23.79
N THR A 384 -2.24 -10.91 -22.77
CA THR A 384 -3.58 -10.30 -22.74
C THR A 384 -3.67 -9.08 -23.66
N PRO A 385 -4.55 -9.05 -24.69
CA PRO A 385 -4.65 -7.88 -25.57
C PRO A 385 -5.20 -6.64 -24.84
N ALA A 386 -4.70 -5.45 -25.18
CA ALA A 386 -5.24 -4.19 -24.68
C ALA A 386 -6.77 -4.08 -24.94
N GLY A 387 -7.52 -3.61 -23.95
CA GLY A 387 -8.98 -3.58 -23.95
C GLY A 387 -9.66 -4.89 -23.54
N SER A 388 -8.92 -5.96 -23.28
CA SER A 388 -9.46 -7.20 -22.69
C SER A 388 -9.70 -7.04 -21.19
N LYS A 389 -10.74 -7.70 -20.69
CA LYS A 389 -11.20 -7.58 -19.30
C LYS A 389 -11.06 -8.92 -18.57
N THR A 390 -10.33 -8.91 -17.48
CA THR A 390 -10.33 -9.98 -16.48
C THR A 390 -11.25 -9.57 -15.34
N TYR A 391 -12.07 -10.49 -14.83
CA TYR A 391 -12.98 -10.21 -13.72
C TYR A 391 -12.58 -11.02 -12.49
N SER A 392 -12.74 -10.44 -11.30
CA SER A 392 -12.62 -11.15 -10.03
C SER A 392 -13.77 -12.16 -9.86
N PRO A 393 -13.70 -13.07 -8.87
CA PRO A 393 -14.90 -13.68 -8.31
C PRO A 393 -15.91 -12.61 -7.87
N ARG A 394 -17.18 -13.00 -7.73
CA ARG A 394 -18.19 -12.15 -7.09
C ARG A 394 -18.04 -12.22 -5.57
N PHE A 395 -18.09 -11.05 -4.94
CA PHE A 395 -18.03 -10.87 -3.49
C PHE A 395 -19.37 -10.33 -2.96
N LEU A 396 -19.53 -10.30 -1.64
CA LEU A 396 -20.74 -9.84 -0.96
C LEU A 396 -20.33 -8.93 0.21
N SER A 397 -20.58 -7.62 0.13
CA SER A 397 -20.29 -6.69 1.23
C SER A 397 -21.00 -7.10 2.55
N PRO A 398 -20.53 -6.63 3.73
CA PRO A 398 -21.19 -6.91 5.01
C PRO A 398 -22.69 -6.56 5.02
N ASP A 399 -23.06 -5.47 4.33
CA ASP A 399 -24.44 -5.00 4.21
C ASP A 399 -25.25 -5.72 3.12
N GLY A 400 -24.65 -6.70 2.43
CA GLY A 400 -25.33 -7.61 1.52
C GLY A 400 -25.30 -7.24 0.02
N TYR A 401 -24.72 -6.10 -0.39
CA TYR A 401 -24.52 -5.78 -1.81
C TYR A 401 -23.49 -6.73 -2.43
N SER A 402 -23.81 -7.37 -3.55
CA SER A 402 -22.84 -8.16 -4.31
C SER A 402 -22.07 -7.29 -5.31
N PHE A 403 -20.77 -7.56 -5.46
CA PHE A 403 -19.89 -6.78 -6.33
C PHE A 403 -18.79 -7.62 -6.98
N GLN A 404 -18.17 -7.06 -8.02
CA GLN A 404 -17.10 -7.68 -8.79
C GLN A 404 -16.12 -6.61 -9.28
N ILE A 405 -14.83 -6.93 -9.35
CA ILE A 405 -13.80 -6.05 -9.90
C ILE A 405 -13.53 -6.44 -11.35
N GLY A 406 -13.51 -5.46 -12.25
CA GLY A 406 -13.05 -5.58 -13.63
C GLY A 406 -11.66 -4.97 -13.79
N LEU A 407 -10.71 -5.72 -14.32
CA LEU A 407 -9.32 -5.35 -14.51
C LEU A 407 -8.95 -5.42 -16.00
N TYR A 408 -8.30 -4.39 -16.53
CA TYR A 408 -7.66 -4.41 -17.84
C TYR A 408 -6.15 -4.42 -17.62
N ILE A 409 -5.54 -5.60 -17.68
CA ILE A 409 -4.11 -5.82 -17.36
C ILE A 409 -3.22 -4.94 -18.25
N ASN A 410 -3.49 -4.90 -19.56
CA ASN A 410 -2.79 -4.07 -20.54
C ASN A 410 -3.58 -2.82 -20.96
N GLY A 411 -4.42 -2.31 -20.07
CA GLY A 411 -5.14 -1.04 -20.25
C GLY A 411 -6.29 -1.07 -21.23
N LEU A 412 -6.81 0.13 -21.51
CA LEU A 412 -7.86 0.34 -22.52
C LEU A 412 -7.22 0.43 -23.92
N LYS A 413 -8.02 0.28 -24.98
CA LYS A 413 -7.50 0.32 -26.37
C LYS A 413 -6.91 1.68 -26.77
N ASP A 414 -7.40 2.74 -26.14
CA ASP A 414 -7.03 4.14 -26.32
C ASP A 414 -5.96 4.62 -25.33
N SER A 415 -5.65 3.81 -24.30
CA SER A 415 -4.59 4.07 -23.32
C SER A 415 -3.92 2.75 -22.92
N PRO A 416 -3.08 2.17 -23.80
CA PRO A 416 -2.25 1.00 -23.46
C PRO A 416 -1.21 1.32 -22.37
N ASP A 417 -0.44 0.30 -21.97
CA ASP A 417 0.73 0.39 -21.08
C ASP A 417 0.45 0.82 -19.61
N LYS A 418 -0.83 0.91 -19.26
CA LYS A 418 -1.35 1.26 -17.94
C LYS A 418 -2.45 0.28 -17.55
N MET A 419 -2.34 -0.33 -16.37
CA MET A 419 -3.42 -1.15 -15.86
C MET A 419 -4.62 -0.26 -15.50
N ALA A 420 -5.85 -0.75 -15.75
CA ALA A 420 -7.09 -0.07 -15.42
C ALA A 420 -7.97 -0.95 -14.54
N ILE A 421 -8.69 -0.36 -13.59
CA ILE A 421 -9.50 -1.09 -12.59
C ILE A 421 -10.87 -0.41 -12.39
N TYR A 422 -11.92 -1.22 -12.26
CA TYR A 422 -13.30 -0.78 -12.13
C TYR A 422 -14.09 -1.68 -11.17
N LEU A 423 -14.85 -1.07 -10.27
CA LEU A 423 -15.90 -1.74 -9.49
C LEU A 423 -17.16 -1.86 -10.33
N HIS A 424 -17.81 -3.02 -10.24
CA HIS A 424 -19.18 -3.25 -10.69
C HIS A 424 -20.00 -3.76 -9.50
N LEU A 425 -21.20 -3.23 -9.28
CA LEU A 425 -22.21 -3.95 -8.51
C LEU A 425 -22.77 -5.08 -9.37
N THR A 426 -23.11 -6.20 -8.75
CA THR A 426 -23.65 -7.40 -9.42
C THR A 426 -24.90 -7.88 -8.71
N SER A 427 -25.84 -8.48 -9.43
CA SER A 427 -27.05 -9.01 -8.81
C SER A 427 -26.71 -10.12 -7.81
N GLY A 428 -27.16 -9.94 -6.57
CA GLY A 428 -26.87 -10.79 -5.42
C GLY A 428 -28.12 -11.43 -4.79
N PRO A 429 -27.94 -12.27 -3.75
CA PRO A 429 -29.04 -12.96 -3.08
C PRO A 429 -29.92 -12.03 -2.22
N ASN A 430 -29.46 -10.82 -1.91
CA ASN A 430 -30.11 -9.91 -0.97
C ASN A 430 -30.85 -8.75 -1.64
N ASP A 431 -30.71 -8.56 -2.96
CA ASP A 431 -31.06 -7.34 -3.70
C ASP A 431 -32.47 -6.80 -3.45
N ASP A 432 -33.44 -7.69 -3.21
CA ASP A 432 -34.85 -7.35 -2.93
C ASP A 432 -35.06 -6.65 -1.58
N ASN A 433 -34.10 -6.74 -0.66
CA ASN A 433 -34.12 -6.12 0.66
C ASN A 433 -33.13 -4.95 0.79
N LEU A 434 -32.36 -4.65 -0.26
CA LEU A 434 -31.35 -3.59 -0.25
C LEU A 434 -31.92 -2.25 -0.71
N GLN A 435 -31.30 -1.16 -0.26
CA GLN A 435 -31.63 0.18 -0.75
C GLN A 435 -30.98 0.42 -2.12
N TRP A 436 -31.77 0.91 -3.06
CA TRP A 436 -31.32 1.27 -4.40
C TRP A 436 -31.78 2.69 -4.77
N PRO A 437 -30.93 3.53 -5.41
CA PRO A 437 -29.52 3.28 -5.74
C PRO A 437 -28.62 3.09 -4.51
N CYS A 438 -27.55 2.30 -4.66
CA CYS A 438 -26.66 1.87 -3.57
C CYS A 438 -26.06 3.09 -2.83
N PRO A 439 -26.44 3.35 -1.56
CA PRO A 439 -26.13 4.60 -0.90
C PRO A 439 -24.74 4.59 -0.26
N TRP A 440 -23.86 5.42 -0.83
CA TRP A 440 -22.59 5.86 -0.24
C TRP A 440 -21.61 4.77 0.15
N ARG A 441 -21.69 3.54 -0.38
CA ARG A 441 -20.72 2.49 -0.07
C ARG A 441 -19.37 2.81 -0.69
N GLN A 442 -18.31 2.76 0.12
CA GLN A 442 -16.96 3.02 -0.31
C GLN A 442 -16.23 1.70 -0.58
N ALA A 443 -15.75 1.53 -1.80
CA ALA A 443 -14.89 0.42 -2.17
C ALA A 443 -13.43 0.83 -2.04
N SER A 444 -12.59 -0.06 -1.50
CA SER A 444 -11.15 0.02 -1.61
C SER A 444 -10.64 -1.07 -2.56
N MET A 445 -9.80 -0.69 -3.52
CA MET A 445 -9.14 -1.59 -4.47
C MET A 445 -7.62 -1.38 -4.35
N GLU A 446 -6.99 -2.25 -3.57
CA GLU A 446 -5.59 -2.11 -3.15
C GLU A 446 -4.73 -3.18 -3.82
N LEU A 447 -3.88 -2.80 -4.78
CA LEU A 447 -2.85 -3.69 -5.30
C LEU A 447 -1.71 -3.72 -4.28
N MET A 448 -1.50 -4.90 -3.70
CA MET A 448 -0.56 -5.10 -2.61
C MET A 448 0.89 -5.14 -3.12
N ASP A 449 1.75 -4.29 -2.57
CA ASP A 449 3.19 -4.47 -2.61
C ASP A 449 3.53 -5.60 -1.62
N GLN A 450 3.99 -6.76 -2.11
CA GLN A 450 4.18 -7.97 -1.30
C GLN A 450 5.52 -7.97 -0.53
N ASN A 451 5.91 -6.80 0.00
CA ASN A 451 7.07 -6.65 0.87
C ASN A 451 6.84 -7.46 2.17
N PRO A 452 7.84 -8.24 2.63
CA PRO A 452 7.80 -8.94 3.92
C PRO A 452 7.34 -8.09 5.09
N ASP A 453 7.79 -6.82 5.16
CA ASP A 453 7.39 -5.89 6.22
C ASP A 453 6.28 -4.95 5.73
N ILE A 454 5.14 -4.98 6.41
CA ILE A 454 3.98 -4.11 6.13
C ILE A 454 4.31 -2.62 6.22
N GLN A 455 5.27 -2.20 7.05
CA GLN A 455 5.67 -0.80 7.18
C GLN A 455 6.40 -0.30 5.91
N HIS A 456 7.04 -1.21 5.16
CA HIS A 456 7.79 -0.95 3.93
C HIS A 456 7.01 -1.21 2.63
N ARG A 457 5.73 -1.59 2.73
CA ARG A 457 4.86 -1.72 1.54
C ARG A 457 4.50 -0.35 1.00
N MET A 458 4.44 -0.18 -0.32
CA MET A 458 3.84 0.98 -0.97
C MET A 458 2.64 0.53 -1.81
N ASN A 459 1.51 0.26 -1.17
CA ASN A 459 0.34 -0.29 -1.86
C ASN A 459 -0.22 0.71 -2.87
N ASN A 460 -0.62 0.25 -4.06
CA ASN A 460 -1.28 1.13 -5.04
C ASN A 460 -2.79 1.08 -4.84
N ILE A 461 -3.34 2.11 -4.18
CA ILE A 461 -4.72 2.11 -3.66
C ILE A 461 -5.61 3.05 -4.48
N ARG A 462 -6.76 2.56 -4.94
CA ARG A 462 -7.85 3.41 -5.44
C ARG A 462 -9.13 3.14 -4.66
N MET A 463 -9.68 4.21 -4.08
CA MET A 463 -10.97 4.19 -3.40
C MET A 463 -12.00 4.97 -4.23
N ILE A 464 -13.25 4.51 -4.19
CA ILE A 464 -14.40 5.15 -4.84
C ILE A 464 -15.65 4.98 -3.95
N THR A 465 -16.64 5.85 -4.10
CA THR A 465 -17.90 5.77 -3.35
C THR A 465 -19.10 5.72 -4.29
N THR A 466 -20.11 4.90 -3.96
CA THR A 466 -21.38 4.82 -4.70
C THR A 466 -22.27 6.04 -4.38
N ASP A 467 -22.12 7.12 -5.14
CA ASP A 467 -23.02 8.28 -5.04
C ASP A 467 -24.42 7.90 -5.58
N PRO A 468 -25.47 7.79 -4.75
CA PRO A 468 -26.79 7.35 -5.20
C PRO A 468 -27.49 8.38 -6.11
N THR A 469 -26.99 9.61 -6.20
CA THR A 469 -27.51 10.65 -7.11
C THR A 469 -26.83 10.61 -8.49
N LYS A 470 -25.75 9.85 -8.65
CA LYS A 470 -25.02 9.72 -9.92
C LYS A 470 -25.89 9.05 -10.97
N THR A 471 -26.06 9.72 -12.10
CA THR A 471 -26.75 9.18 -13.28
C THR A 471 -25.79 8.80 -14.41
N SER A 472 -26.30 7.99 -15.32
CA SER A 472 -25.74 7.69 -16.64
C SER A 472 -26.83 7.73 -17.69
N THR A 473 -26.45 7.87 -18.96
CA THR A 473 -27.37 7.76 -20.09
C THR A 473 -27.13 6.44 -20.79
N ASP A 474 -28.19 5.66 -21.01
CA ASP A 474 -28.13 4.40 -21.76
C ASP A 474 -27.91 4.65 -23.28
N PRO A 475 -27.64 3.61 -24.09
CA PRO A 475 -27.49 3.76 -25.54
C PRO A 475 -28.77 4.22 -26.29
N MET A 476 -29.93 4.28 -25.62
CA MET A 476 -31.21 4.71 -26.17
C MET A 476 -31.57 6.16 -25.80
N GLY A 477 -30.77 6.81 -24.93
CA GLY A 477 -30.97 8.18 -24.45
C GLY A 477 -31.72 8.30 -23.12
N ASN A 478 -32.07 7.19 -22.47
CA ASN A 478 -32.72 7.19 -21.16
C ASN A 478 -31.71 7.53 -20.06
N VAL A 479 -32.12 8.32 -19.07
CA VAL A 479 -31.30 8.64 -17.89
C VAL A 479 -31.63 7.65 -16.78
N GLU A 480 -30.61 6.92 -16.32
CA GLU A 480 -30.70 5.92 -15.27
C GLU A 480 -29.76 6.28 -14.11
N TYR A 481 -30.04 5.78 -12.90
CA TYR A 481 -29.09 5.90 -11.80
C TYR A 481 -27.96 4.88 -11.97
N PHE A 482 -26.72 5.36 -11.97
CA PHE A 482 -25.52 4.56 -12.25
C PHE A 482 -25.34 3.38 -11.28
N TRP A 483 -25.77 3.59 -10.03
CA TRP A 483 -25.69 2.61 -8.93
C TRP A 483 -27.06 2.03 -8.54
N ASP A 484 -28.07 2.02 -9.43
CA ASP A 484 -29.31 1.26 -9.22
C ASP A 484 -29.05 -0.25 -9.25
N ASP A 485 -30.09 -1.02 -8.92
CA ASP A 485 -30.13 -2.47 -8.98
C ASP A 485 -29.59 -2.99 -10.33
N PRO A 486 -28.52 -3.81 -10.33
CA PRO A 486 -27.96 -4.38 -11.56
C PRO A 486 -28.97 -5.10 -12.44
N ARG A 487 -30.08 -5.61 -11.90
CA ARG A 487 -31.17 -6.26 -12.65
C ARG A 487 -31.96 -5.27 -13.52
N LYS A 488 -31.84 -3.95 -13.27
CA LYS A 488 -32.44 -2.87 -14.06
C LYS A 488 -31.43 -2.24 -15.03
N VAL A 489 -30.28 -1.78 -14.50
CA VAL A 489 -29.30 -0.94 -15.22
C VAL A 489 -28.06 -1.71 -15.70
N GLY A 490 -27.99 -3.01 -15.39
CA GLY A 490 -26.86 -3.87 -15.71
C GLY A 490 -27.08 -4.73 -16.94
N SER A 491 -25.98 -5.34 -17.40
CA SER A 491 -26.00 -6.31 -18.50
C SER A 491 -26.05 -7.74 -17.96
N LEU A 492 -26.87 -8.61 -18.56
CA LEU A 492 -26.85 -10.04 -18.27
C LEU A 492 -25.53 -10.65 -18.75
N VAL A 493 -24.81 -11.31 -17.84
CA VAL A 493 -23.53 -11.97 -18.10
C VAL A 493 -23.61 -13.44 -17.67
N THR A 494 -22.72 -14.26 -18.24
CA THR A 494 -22.57 -15.68 -17.89
C THR A 494 -21.21 -15.85 -17.22
N ASP A 495 -21.20 -16.48 -16.05
CA ASP A 495 -20.00 -16.76 -15.26
C ASP A 495 -19.28 -18.03 -15.78
N THR A 496 -18.10 -18.31 -15.25
CA THR A 496 -17.26 -19.46 -15.69
C THR A 496 -17.88 -20.83 -15.40
N ASP A 497 -18.80 -20.92 -14.43
CA ASP A 497 -19.58 -22.12 -14.11
C ASP A 497 -20.87 -22.26 -14.96
N GLY A 498 -21.14 -21.30 -15.86
CA GLY A 498 -22.35 -21.24 -16.67
C GLY A 498 -23.56 -20.59 -15.98
N SER A 499 -23.43 -20.17 -14.71
CA SER A 499 -24.46 -19.39 -14.02
C SER A 499 -24.64 -18.02 -14.68
N LYS A 500 -25.82 -17.42 -14.53
CA LYS A 500 -26.14 -16.10 -15.10
C LYS A 500 -26.48 -15.11 -14.01
N PHE A 501 -25.97 -13.89 -14.14
CA PHE A 501 -26.21 -12.78 -13.24
C PHE A 501 -26.16 -11.46 -14.00
N TYR A 502 -26.64 -10.38 -13.40
CA TYR A 502 -26.52 -9.04 -13.98
C TYR A 502 -25.31 -8.31 -13.41
N ARG A 503 -24.51 -7.68 -14.28
CA ARG A 503 -23.39 -6.81 -13.90
C ARG A 503 -23.74 -5.36 -14.24
N GLY A 504 -23.77 -4.50 -13.24
CA GLY A 504 -24.02 -3.07 -13.38
C GLY A 504 -22.89 -2.31 -14.10
N PRO A 505 -23.06 -1.01 -14.32
CA PRO A 505 -22.03 -0.13 -14.85
C PRO A 505 -20.71 -0.19 -14.06
N GLY A 506 -19.58 0.05 -14.73
CA GLY A 506 -18.24 -0.02 -14.13
C GLY A 506 -17.68 1.36 -13.78
N TYR A 507 -17.32 1.60 -12.52
CA TYR A 507 -16.71 2.86 -12.07
C TYR A 507 -15.30 2.64 -11.52
N GLY A 508 -14.35 3.52 -11.87
CA GLY A 508 -12.94 3.31 -11.55
C GLY A 508 -12.02 4.24 -12.33
N THR A 509 -10.85 3.74 -12.73
CA THR A 509 -9.81 4.53 -13.42
C THR A 509 -9.13 3.75 -14.54
N SER A 510 -8.86 4.44 -15.66
CA SER A 510 -8.04 3.96 -16.78
C SER A 510 -6.53 4.05 -16.52
N ASN A 511 -6.13 4.74 -15.47
CA ASN A 511 -4.74 4.98 -15.08
C ASN A 511 -4.57 4.57 -13.61
N TYR A 512 -4.64 3.27 -13.33
CA TYR A 512 -4.52 2.73 -11.98
C TYR A 512 -3.06 2.59 -11.55
N ILE A 513 -2.22 2.01 -12.41
CA ILE A 513 -0.75 1.93 -12.26
C ILE A 513 -0.11 1.74 -13.64
N THR A 514 1.08 2.32 -13.88
CA THR A 514 1.85 2.07 -15.10
C THR A 514 2.52 0.70 -15.04
N HIS A 515 2.80 0.07 -16.18
CA HIS A 515 3.51 -1.21 -16.18
C HIS A 515 4.92 -1.14 -15.59
N ASP A 516 5.60 0.00 -15.68
CA ASP A 516 6.93 0.17 -15.07
C ASP A 516 6.85 0.18 -13.53
N ARG A 517 5.85 0.89 -12.97
CA ARG A 517 5.62 0.90 -11.51
C ARG A 517 5.17 -0.47 -11.01
N LEU A 518 4.31 -1.14 -11.76
CA LEU A 518 3.87 -2.53 -11.51
C LEU A 518 5.03 -3.53 -11.46
N LYS A 519 6.14 -3.28 -12.16
CA LYS A 519 7.37 -4.09 -12.17
C LYS A 519 8.46 -3.62 -11.18
N SER A 520 8.26 -2.47 -10.52
CA SER A 520 9.33 -1.79 -9.75
C SER A 520 9.48 -2.25 -8.28
N ARG A 521 8.42 -2.80 -7.69
CA ARG A 521 8.36 -3.29 -6.30
C ARG A 521 7.79 -4.71 -6.29
N SER A 522 7.49 -5.26 -5.11
CA SER A 522 6.96 -6.62 -4.94
C SER A 522 5.48 -6.75 -5.29
N PHE A 523 4.94 -5.93 -6.20
CA PHE A 523 3.56 -6.10 -6.68
C PHE A 523 3.36 -7.45 -7.37
N ILE A 524 4.34 -7.88 -8.16
CA ILE A 524 4.44 -9.23 -8.74
C ILE A 524 5.49 -10.00 -7.93
N LYS A 525 5.08 -10.97 -7.11
CA LYS A 525 5.96 -11.85 -6.30
C LYS A 525 5.51 -13.29 -6.53
N GLY A 526 6.44 -14.21 -6.82
CA GLY A 526 6.09 -15.60 -7.14
C GLY A 526 5.27 -15.81 -8.43
N ASP A 527 5.30 -14.82 -9.34
CA ASP A 527 4.39 -14.68 -10.49
C ASP A 527 2.90 -14.44 -10.14
N ASP A 528 2.63 -14.03 -8.90
CA ASP A 528 1.32 -13.63 -8.41
C ASP A 528 1.20 -12.12 -8.23
N VAL A 529 0.00 -11.59 -8.50
CA VAL A 529 -0.46 -10.30 -7.95
C VAL A 529 -1.61 -10.51 -6.98
N ILE A 530 -1.68 -9.67 -5.95
CA ILE A 530 -2.71 -9.74 -4.92
C ILE A 530 -3.44 -8.40 -4.82
N PHE A 531 -4.76 -8.44 -4.95
CA PHE A 531 -5.65 -7.31 -4.67
C PHE A 531 -6.33 -7.53 -3.31
N LEU A 532 -6.21 -6.56 -2.42
CA LEU A 532 -6.99 -6.48 -1.18
C LEU A 532 -8.21 -5.60 -1.46
N LEU A 533 -9.39 -6.11 -1.13
CA LEU A 533 -10.67 -5.54 -1.54
C LEU A 533 -11.59 -5.37 -0.33
N SER A 534 -12.33 -4.27 -0.31
CA SER A 534 -13.49 -4.08 0.57
C SER A 534 -14.59 -3.26 -0.11
N LEU A 535 -15.82 -3.41 0.36
CA LEU A 535 -16.95 -2.53 0.07
C LEU A 535 -17.71 -2.31 1.39
N ASP A 536 -17.59 -1.11 1.95
CA ASP A 536 -18.01 -0.77 3.31
C ASP A 536 -18.92 0.46 3.35
N GLU A 537 -19.69 0.61 4.42
CA GLU A 537 -20.21 1.92 4.80
C GLU A 537 -19.04 2.85 5.23
N PRO A 538 -18.96 4.10 4.74
CA PRO A 538 -17.86 5.00 5.08
C PRO A 538 -17.88 5.30 6.58
N GLN A 539 -16.72 5.16 7.23
CA GLN A 539 -16.56 5.40 8.67
C GLN A 539 -16.54 6.91 8.97
N MET A 540 -17.65 7.60 8.68
CA MET A 540 -17.86 9.03 8.92
C MET A 540 -18.32 9.34 10.36
N SER A 541 -18.44 8.33 11.22
CA SER A 541 -18.78 8.48 12.63
C SER A 541 -17.53 8.75 13.47
N ILE A 542 -17.33 10.03 13.83
CA ILE A 542 -16.52 10.49 14.96
C ILE A 542 -17.31 11.60 15.66
#